data_AF-U1PUV5-F1
#
_entry.id   AF-U1PUV5-F1
#
_cell.length_a   1.000
_cell.length_b   1.000
_cell.length_c   1.000
_cell.angle_alpha   90.00
_cell.angle_beta   90.00
_cell.angle_gamma   90.00
#
_symmetry.space_group_name_H-M   'P 1'
#
loop_
_entity.id
_entity.type
_entity.pdbx_description
1 polymer ?
#
loop_
_entity_poly.entity_id
_entity_poly.type
_entity_poly.pdbx_seq_one_letter_code
_entity_poly.pdbx_strand_id
1 'polypeptide(L)'
;MRSDMRVESTNGDEQKVWLTDAEIAQLRRHAASPRDDIVIQLGTFVGSRTFEIPQVKPKHASRTADGDHYRLRVPHGKATLGRKS
;
A
#
# COMPACT_ATOMS: atom_id res chain seq x y z
N MET A 1 -22.27 -7.66 -1.68
CA MET A 1 -20.84 -7.30 -1.61
C MET A 1 -20.09 -8.59 -1.29
N ARG A 2 -19.00 -8.93 -1.99
CA ARG A 2 -18.25 -10.16 -1.70
C ARG A 2 -17.69 -10.04 -0.28
N SER A 3 -18.05 -10.97 0.59
CA SER A 3 -17.80 -10.88 2.04
C SER A 3 -16.41 -11.35 2.44
N ASP A 4 -15.68 -11.99 1.53
CA ASP A 4 -14.48 -12.77 1.86
C ASP A 4 -13.32 -12.46 0.89
N MET A 5 -12.09 -12.57 1.40
CA MET A 5 -10.85 -12.54 0.65
C MET A 5 -10.91 -13.39 -0.62
N ARG A 6 -10.45 -12.82 -1.74
CA ARG A 6 -10.24 -13.57 -2.98
C ARG A 6 -8.80 -14.07 -3.02
N VAL A 7 -8.61 -15.34 -3.32
CA VAL A 7 -7.30 -15.93 -3.61
C VAL A 7 -7.32 -16.54 -5.00
N GLU A 8 -6.27 -16.31 -5.77
CA GLU A 8 -6.06 -16.90 -7.10
C GLU A 8 -4.65 -17.45 -7.17
N SER A 9 -4.53 -18.76 -7.39
CA SER A 9 -3.24 -19.39 -7.67
C SER A 9 -2.71 -18.91 -9.01
N THR A 10 -1.41 -18.62 -9.07
CA THR A 10 -0.71 -18.33 -10.33
C THR A 10 0.18 -19.50 -10.73
N ASN A 11 0.91 -19.38 -11.84
CA ASN A 11 1.84 -20.43 -12.25
C ASN A 11 2.96 -20.58 -11.21
N GLY A 12 3.14 -21.79 -10.67
CA GLY A 12 4.10 -22.08 -9.60
C GLY A 12 3.53 -21.89 -8.20
N ASP A 13 4.38 -21.54 -7.24
CA ASP A 13 4.02 -21.42 -5.80
C ASP A 13 3.53 -20.02 -5.40
N GLU A 14 3.15 -19.19 -6.37
CA GLU A 14 2.68 -17.82 -6.14
C GLU A 14 1.15 -17.75 -6.03
N GLN A 15 0.66 -16.86 -5.17
CA GLN A 15 -0.77 -16.58 -5.00
C GLN A 15 -1.04 -15.08 -5.06
N LYS A 16 -2.08 -14.70 -5.79
CA LYS A 16 -2.66 -13.36 -5.70
C LYS A 16 -3.76 -13.38 -4.66
N VAL A 17 -3.68 -12.45 -3.72
CA VAL A 17 -4.63 -12.30 -2.62
C VAL A 17 -5.19 -10.89 -2.66
N TRP A 18 -6.52 -10.78 -2.60
CA TRP A 18 -7.21 -9.50 -2.46
C TRP A 18 -7.98 -9.51 -1.15
N LEU A 19 -7.53 -8.69 -0.20
CA LEU A 19 -8.13 -8.53 1.11
C LEU A 19 -9.25 -7.50 1.06
N THR A 20 -10.28 -7.71 1.88
CA THR A 20 -11.30 -6.71 2.20
C THR A 20 -10.79 -5.71 3.24
N ASP A 21 -11.49 -4.58 3.39
CA ASP A 21 -11.15 -3.58 4.42
C ASP A 21 -11.19 -4.15 5.84
N ALA A 22 -12.12 -5.08 6.12
CA ALA A 22 -12.24 -5.74 7.41
C ALA A 22 -11.04 -6.66 7.70
N GLU A 23 -10.56 -7.40 6.70
CA GLU A 23 -9.39 -8.27 6.81
C GLU A 23 -8.10 -7.45 6.91
N ILE A 24 -7.99 -6.32 6.18
CA ILE A 24 -6.88 -5.37 6.35
C ILE A 24 -6.88 -4.83 7.79
N ALA A 25 -8.04 -4.45 8.33
CA ALA A 25 -8.15 -3.99 9.71
C ALA A 25 -7.75 -5.08 10.71
N GLN A 26 -8.08 -6.34 10.45
CA GLN A 26 -7.62 -7.47 11.27
C GLN A 26 -6.10 -7.66 11.19
N LEU A 27 -5.53 -7.64 9.99
CA LEU A 27 -4.08 -7.79 9.77
C LEU A 27 -3.31 -6.72 10.56
N ARG A 28 -3.76 -5.46 10.52
CA ARG A 28 -3.16 -4.35 11.26
C ARG A 28 -3.18 -4.55 12.78
N ARG A 29 -4.26 -5.12 13.33
CA ARG A 29 -4.34 -5.44 14.79
C ARG A 29 -3.30 -6.48 15.22
N HIS A 30 -2.82 -7.31 14.29
CA HIS A 30 -1.79 -8.31 14.54
C HIS A 30 -0.38 -7.84 14.16
N ALA A 31 -0.19 -6.58 13.78
CA ALA A 31 1.13 -6.03 13.52
C ALA A 31 2.00 -6.11 14.79
N ALA A 32 3.20 -6.70 14.66
CA ALA A 32 4.11 -6.89 15.79
C ALA A 32 4.72 -5.57 16.30
N SER A 33 4.69 -4.52 15.47
CA SER A 33 5.23 -3.21 15.81
C SER A 33 4.53 -2.07 15.06
N PRO A 34 4.65 -0.82 15.52
CA PRO A 34 4.19 0.35 14.76
C PRO A 34 4.82 0.45 13.37
N ARG A 35 6.07 -0.02 13.22
CA ARG A 35 6.74 -0.07 11.91
C ARG A 35 6.02 -1.02 10.96
N ASP A 36 5.64 -2.19 11.43
CA ASP A 36 4.94 -3.19 10.62
C ASP A 36 3.52 -2.71 10.25
N ASP A 37 2.84 -2.02 11.18
CA ASP A 37 1.54 -1.39 10.88
C ASP A 37 1.66 -0.33 9.77
N ILE A 38 2.73 0.47 9.76
CA ILE A 38 2.99 1.44 8.68
C ILE A 38 3.27 0.72 7.35
N VAL A 39 4.04 -0.38 7.37
CA VAL A 39 4.32 -1.18 6.17
C VAL A 39 3.01 -1.73 5.58
N ILE A 40 2.14 -2.29 6.42
CA ILE A 40 0.81 -2.79 6.02
C ILE A 40 0.01 -1.66 5.37
N GLN A 41 -0.10 -0.50 6.04
CA GLN A 41 -0.86 0.65 5.53
C GLN A 41 -0.36 1.16 4.18
N LEU A 42 0.96 1.25 3.99
CA LEU A 42 1.55 1.70 2.71
C LEU A 42 1.28 0.70 1.58
N GLY A 43 1.30 -0.61 1.88
CA GLY A 43 0.95 -1.65 0.93
C GLY A 43 -0.53 -1.67 0.57
N THR A 44 -1.42 -1.58 1.56
CA THR A 44 -2.86 -1.80 1.36
C THR A 44 -3.62 -0.55 0.92
N PHE A 45 -3.38 0.61 1.55
CA PHE A 45 -4.16 1.83 1.28
C PHE A 45 -3.54 2.71 0.19
N VAL A 46 -2.22 2.65 0.02
CA VAL A 46 -1.49 3.46 -0.98
C VAL A 46 -1.10 2.64 -2.21
N GLY A 47 -1.12 1.31 -2.11
CA GLY A 47 -0.68 0.42 -3.20
C GLY A 47 0.83 0.50 -3.47
N SER A 48 1.62 0.85 -2.45
CA SER A 48 3.09 0.94 -2.57
C SER A 48 3.69 -0.44 -2.74
N ARG A 49 4.72 -0.54 -3.58
CA ARG A 49 5.47 -1.80 -3.76
C ARG A 49 6.47 -1.99 -2.63
N THR A 50 6.85 -3.23 -2.37
CA THR A 50 7.80 -3.59 -1.29
C THR A 50 9.10 -2.80 -1.35
N PHE A 51 9.63 -2.52 -2.55
CA PHE A 51 10.85 -1.72 -2.72
C PHE A 51 10.64 -0.20 -2.63
N GLU A 52 9.40 0.28 -2.73
CA GLU A 52 9.02 1.70 -2.58
C GLU A 52 8.84 2.05 -1.10
N ILE A 53 8.25 1.14 -0.32
CA ILE A 53 7.98 1.30 1.13
C ILE A 53 9.20 1.81 1.93
N PRO A 54 10.42 1.23 1.85
CA PRO A 54 11.57 1.70 2.64
C PRO A 54 12.09 3.07 2.22
N GLN A 55 11.71 3.59 1.06
CA GLN A 55 12.12 4.92 0.58
C GLN A 55 11.23 6.04 1.14
N VAL A 56 10.03 5.71 1.60
CA VAL A 56 9.05 6.68 2.12
C VAL A 56 9.54 7.26 3.44
N LYS A 57 9.40 8.58 3.60
CA LYS A 57 9.77 9.35 4.80
C LYS A 57 8.65 10.35 5.10
N PRO A 58 8.48 10.81 6.35
CA PRO A 58 7.44 11.79 6.70
C PRO A 58 7.42 13.04 5.80
N LYS A 59 8.60 13.55 5.42
CA LYS A 59 8.75 14.70 4.50
C LYS A 59 8.19 14.48 3.09
N HIS A 60 7.83 13.26 2.72
CA HIS A 60 7.25 12.93 1.42
C HIS A 60 5.71 12.99 1.42
N ALA A 61 5.07 13.16 2.58
CA ALA A 61 3.65 13.42 2.69
C ALA A 61 3.39 14.94 2.62
N SER A 62 2.39 15.34 1.86
CA SER A 62 2.00 16.75 1.68
C SER A 62 0.49 16.85 1.55
N ARG A 63 -0.11 17.92 2.08
CA ARG A 63 -1.55 18.17 1.92
C ARG A 63 -1.82 18.65 0.49
N THR A 64 -2.90 18.17 -0.11
CA THR A 64 -3.37 18.64 -1.42
C THR A 64 -3.98 20.03 -1.32
N ALA A 65 -4.16 20.69 -2.46
CA ALA A 65 -4.67 22.06 -2.53
C ALA A 65 -6.11 22.19 -2.00
N ASP A 66 -6.89 21.12 -2.04
CA ASP A 66 -8.25 21.04 -1.48
C ASP A 66 -8.27 20.99 0.06
N GLY A 67 -7.13 20.71 0.71
CA GLY A 67 -7.02 20.64 2.16
C GLY A 67 -7.51 19.33 2.81
N ASP A 68 -8.26 18.52 2.07
CA ASP A 68 -8.91 17.31 2.59
C ASP A 68 -8.09 16.04 2.35
N HIS A 69 -7.22 16.04 1.34
CA HIS A 69 -6.43 14.86 0.99
C HIS A 69 -4.93 15.04 1.26
N TYR A 70 -4.23 13.90 1.28
CA TYR A 70 -2.78 13.85 1.35
C TYR A 70 -2.23 13.19 0.10
N ARG A 71 -1.15 13.76 -0.42
CA ARG A 71 -0.34 13.18 -1.48
C ARG A 71 0.95 12.62 -0.87
N LEU A 72 1.23 11.35 -1.14
CA LEU A 72 2.49 10.71 -0.81
C LEU A 72 3.40 10.67 -2.05
N ARG A 73 4.60 11.26 -1.96
CA ARG A 73 5.61 11.18 -3.03
C ARG A 73 6.52 9.97 -2.82
N VAL A 74 6.53 9.05 -3.78
CA VAL A 74 7.52 7.96 -3.82
C VAL A 74 8.80 8.47 -4.51
N PRO A 75 9.99 8.38 -3.87
CA PRO A 75 11.23 8.90 -4.44
C PRO A 75 11.67 8.22 -5.73
N HIS A 76 11.61 6.88 -5.79
CA HIS A 76 11.89 6.08 -6.98
C HIS A 76 10.84 4.98 -7.12
N GLY A 77 10.06 5.04 -8.20
CA GLY A 77 9.01 4.06 -8.51
C GLY A 77 8.82 3.93 -10.02
N LYS A 78 7.89 3.06 -10.47
CA LYS A 78 7.68 2.89 -11.94
C LYS A 78 7.20 4.18 -12.64
N ALA A 79 6.60 5.11 -11.90
CA ALA A 79 6.18 6.43 -12.41
C ALA A 79 7.25 7.54 -12.29
N THR A 80 8.44 7.28 -11.73
CA THR A 80 9.56 8.23 -11.83
C THR A 80 10.30 8.12 -13.17
N LEU A 81 9.89 7.16 -14.01
CA LEU A 81 10.16 7.10 -15.45
C LEU A 81 8.93 7.67 -16.15
N GLY A 82 8.91 8.98 -16.41
CA GLY A 82 7.75 9.66 -16.96
C GLY A 82 7.26 9.03 -18.27
N ARG A 83 5.96 8.72 -18.34
CA ARG A 83 5.21 8.94 -19.57
C ARG A 83 4.48 10.28 -19.41
N LYS A 84 5.04 11.33 -20.01
CA LYS A 84 4.21 12.45 -20.46
C LYS A 84 3.44 11.93 -21.68
N SER A 85 2.14 11.74 -21.52
CA SER A 85 1.20 11.77 -22.64
C SER A 85 0.97 13.22 -23.04
#